data_AF-X1GAZ7-F1
#
_entry.id   AF-X1GAZ7-F1
#
_cell.length_a   1.000
_cell.length_b   1.000
_cell.length_c   1.000
_cell.angle_alpha   90.00
_cell.angle_beta   90.00
_cell.angle_gamma   90.00
#
_symmetry.space_group_name_H-M   'P 1'
#
loop_
_entity.id
_entity.type
_entity.pdbx_description
1 polymer ?
#
loop_
_entity_poly.entity_id
_entity_poly.type
_entity_poly.pdbx_seq_one_letter_code
_entity_poly.pdbx_strand_id
1 'polypeptide(L)'
;MLCNNEVCSWANLKEIVNKSTLSIYQNRLKREGFLLHGQFNEYQITSKGRERYYELGQVRKGGRKLSYPPKVILTKRNYDHTILWMVYNNNYCKWADFLAEPLSINQSSLSKNMNILMGKEFVLKENKEYRITRSGKSQYSKMLSFYDLDRQSILEEESKRIADLTNKTTTFFESFQIKERNIQFRFLNSVLRLEYDKIKPVLKDEDDFHKILLFLAMNHPNVYPEYISTEDFSKKYGIK
;
A
#
# COMPACT_ATOMS: atom_id res chain seq x y z
N MET A 1 26.74 -8.17 9.02
CA MET A 1 26.86 -6.71 9.24
C MET A 1 28.11 -6.25 8.50
N LEU A 2 27.98 -5.42 7.47
CA LEU A 2 29.15 -4.79 6.83
C LEU A 2 29.28 -3.39 7.45
N CYS A 3 30.33 -3.26 8.26
CA CYS A 3 30.64 -2.09 9.06
C CYS A 3 30.84 -0.82 8.22
N ASN A 4 30.62 0.32 8.88
CA ASN A 4 31.01 1.68 8.48
C ASN A 4 32.54 1.82 8.32
N ASN A 5 33.17 0.99 7.49
CA ASN A 5 34.56 1.22 7.15
C ASN A 5 34.59 2.32 6.09
N GLU A 6 35.21 3.45 6.42
CA GLU A 6 35.41 4.57 5.49
C GLU A 6 36.21 4.16 4.24
N VAL A 7 36.89 3.01 4.30
CA VAL A 7 37.67 2.40 3.22
C VAL A 7 37.36 0.91 3.10
N CYS A 8 37.07 0.43 1.89
CA CYS A 8 36.84 -0.98 1.59
C CYS A 8 37.91 -1.51 0.64
N SER A 9 38.55 -2.63 0.98
CA SER A 9 39.57 -3.27 0.15
C SER A 9 39.01 -4.44 -0.66
N TRP A 10 39.69 -4.77 -1.77
CA TRP A 10 39.32 -5.89 -2.65
C TRP A 10 39.17 -7.24 -1.94
N ALA A 11 39.97 -7.48 -0.89
CA ALA A 11 39.93 -8.72 -0.11
C ALA A 11 38.56 -8.95 0.55
N ASN A 12 37.88 -7.87 0.95
CA ASN A 12 36.59 -7.94 1.65
C ASN A 12 35.41 -8.32 0.74
N LEU A 13 35.57 -8.21 -0.58
CA LEU A 13 34.49 -8.43 -1.56
C LEU A 13 34.67 -9.72 -2.37
N LYS A 14 35.84 -10.36 -2.25
CA LYS A 14 36.23 -11.54 -3.02
C LYS A 14 35.36 -12.77 -2.71
N GLU A 15 34.82 -12.87 -1.50
CA GLU A 15 33.95 -13.98 -1.08
C GLU A 15 32.52 -13.87 -1.63
N ILE A 16 32.10 -12.70 -2.10
CA ILE A 16 30.69 -12.41 -2.43
C ILE A 16 30.46 -12.32 -3.95
N VAL A 17 31.46 -11.89 -4.73
CA VAL A 17 31.30 -11.62 -6.16
C VAL A 17 32.56 -12.00 -6.95
N ASN A 18 32.39 -12.60 -8.13
CA ASN A 18 33.48 -12.92 -9.06
C ASN A 18 34.27 -11.66 -9.46
N LYS A 19 35.60 -11.79 -9.59
CA LYS A 19 36.57 -10.73 -9.87
C LYS A 19 36.24 -9.91 -11.13
N SER A 20 35.82 -10.58 -12.20
CA SER A 20 35.46 -9.92 -13.47
C SER A 20 34.21 -9.05 -13.32
N THR A 21 33.17 -9.61 -12.71
CA THR A 21 31.90 -8.94 -12.44
C THR A 21 32.06 -7.76 -11.48
N LEU A 22 32.87 -7.93 -10.43
CA LEU A 22 33.15 -6.87 -9.45
C LEU A 22 33.88 -5.69 -10.11
N SER A 23 34.86 -5.94 -10.96
CA SER A 23 35.59 -4.89 -11.68
C SER A 23 34.68 -4.06 -12.58
N ILE A 24 33.73 -4.71 -13.27
CA ILE A 24 32.73 -4.01 -14.10
C ILE A 24 31.86 -3.08 -13.24
N TYR A 25 31.37 -3.57 -12.11
CA TYR A 25 30.53 -2.77 -11.22
C TYR A 25 31.30 -1.63 -10.54
N GLN A 26 32.54 -1.85 -10.12
CA GLN A 26 33.41 -0.81 -9.57
C GLN A 26 33.68 0.30 -10.59
N ASN A 27 34.00 -0.06 -11.83
CA ASN A 27 34.22 0.91 -12.91
C ASN A 27 32.97 1.73 -13.21
N ARG A 28 31.80 1.09 -13.15
CA ARG A 28 30.50 1.78 -13.32
C ARG A 28 30.22 2.74 -12.16
N LEU A 29 30.35 2.29 -10.92
CA LEU A 29 30.12 3.11 -9.73
C LEU A 29 31.10 4.28 -9.63
N LYS A 30 32.34 4.10 -10.11
CA LYS A 30 33.31 5.18 -10.28
C LYS A 30 32.87 6.20 -11.33
N ARG A 31 32.42 5.74 -12.50
CA ARG A 31 31.92 6.62 -13.58
C ARG A 31 30.71 7.44 -13.14
N GLU A 32 29.85 6.87 -12.30
CA GLU A 32 28.65 7.53 -11.77
C GLU A 32 28.96 8.47 -10.57
N GLY A 33 30.22 8.47 -10.09
CA GLY A 33 30.72 9.34 -9.02
C GLY A 33 30.38 8.85 -7.61
N PHE A 34 30.04 7.57 -7.45
CA PHE A 34 29.66 6.97 -6.17
C PHE A 34 30.85 6.42 -5.36
N LEU A 35 31.99 6.18 -6.02
CA LEU A 35 33.22 5.67 -5.40
C LEU A 35 34.43 6.51 -5.80
N LEU A 36 35.34 6.72 -4.86
CA LEU A 36 36.70 7.24 -5.06
C LEU A 36 37.71 6.10 -4.92
N HIS A 37 38.80 6.21 -5.66
CA HIS A 37 39.95 5.34 -5.47
C HIS A 37 40.90 6.00 -4.46
N GLY A 38 41.20 5.28 -3.38
CA GLY A 38 42.24 5.68 -2.43
C GLY A 38 43.60 5.19 -2.92
N GLN A 39 44.39 4.59 -2.01
CA GLN A 39 45.60 3.87 -2.40
C GLN A 39 45.28 2.53 -3.11
N PHE A 40 46.32 1.85 -3.59
CA PHE A 40 46.22 0.60 -4.34
C PHE A 40 45.23 -0.38 -3.69
N ASN A 41 44.22 -0.82 -4.45
CA ASN A 41 43.16 -1.75 -4.03
C ASN A 41 42.17 -1.24 -2.95
N GLU A 42 42.14 0.07 -2.69
CA GLU A 42 41.22 0.69 -1.73
C GLU A 42 40.17 1.58 -2.41
N TYR A 43 38.93 1.46 -1.93
CA TYR A 43 37.79 2.22 -2.42
C TYR A 43 37.09 2.93 -1.27
N GLN A 44 36.81 4.21 -1.46
CA GLN A 44 36.06 5.05 -0.51
C GLN A 44 34.72 5.44 -1.13
N ILE A 45 33.65 5.39 -0.34
CA ILE A 45 32.34 5.85 -0.79
C ILE A 45 32.28 7.37 -0.75
N THR A 46 31.84 8.01 -1.84
CA THR A 46 31.64 9.47 -1.84
C THR A 46 30.42 9.86 -1.01
N SER A 47 30.28 11.13 -0.64
CA SER A 47 29.04 11.64 -0.03
C SER A 47 27.81 11.32 -0.88
N LYS A 48 27.92 11.49 -2.21
CA LYS A 48 26.89 11.11 -3.20
C LYS A 48 26.60 9.60 -3.21
N GLY A 49 27.64 8.78 -3.12
CA GLY A 49 27.50 7.32 -3.00
C GLY A 49 26.83 6.90 -1.70
N ARG A 50 27.14 7.60 -0.61
CA ARG A 50 26.60 7.37 0.73
C ARG A 50 25.12 7.74 0.79
N GLU A 51 24.73 8.89 0.24
CA GLU A 51 23.32 9.28 0.06
C GLU A 51 22.56 8.22 -0.75
N ARG A 52 23.10 7.82 -1.90
CA ARG A 52 22.49 6.77 -2.74
C ARG A 52 22.38 5.42 -2.01
N TYR A 53 23.37 5.06 -1.21
CA TYR A 53 23.35 3.86 -0.39
C TYR A 53 22.28 3.96 0.71
N TYR A 54 22.16 5.11 1.36
CA TYR A 54 21.10 5.37 2.35
C TYR A 54 19.71 5.35 1.70
N GLU A 55 19.51 5.96 0.52
CA GLU A 55 18.27 5.85 -0.26
C GLU A 55 17.92 4.39 -0.54
N LEU A 56 18.86 3.61 -1.07
CA LEU A 56 18.67 2.18 -1.34
C LEU A 56 18.45 1.37 -0.05
N GLY A 57 19.08 1.78 1.05
CA GLY A 57 18.91 1.19 2.38
C GLY A 57 17.54 1.49 3.00
N GLN A 58 17.01 2.71 2.82
CA GLN A 58 15.67 3.11 3.23
C GLN A 58 14.61 2.39 2.37
N VAL A 59 14.84 2.25 1.07
CA VAL A 59 14.00 1.42 0.17
C VAL A 59 13.99 -0.06 0.59
N ARG A 60 15.09 -0.57 1.16
CA ARG A 60 15.17 -1.94 1.68
C ARG A 60 14.61 -2.10 3.10
N LYS A 61 14.71 -1.08 3.96
CA LYS A 61 14.20 -1.10 5.35
C LYS A 61 12.70 -0.79 5.43
N GLY A 62 12.18 0.01 4.52
CA GLY A 62 10.74 0.22 4.32
C GLY A 62 10.12 -0.89 3.45
N GLY A 63 10.38 -2.15 3.79
CA GLY A 63 9.84 -3.30 3.06
C GLY A 63 8.35 -3.13 2.85
N ARG A 64 7.92 -3.10 1.60
CA ARG A 64 6.51 -2.96 1.24
C ARG A 64 5.76 -4.13 1.86
N LYS A 65 4.88 -3.88 2.83
CA LYS A 65 4.12 -4.94 3.52
C LYS A 65 3.08 -5.48 2.54
N LEU A 66 3.48 -6.51 1.81
CA LEU A 66 2.58 -7.21 0.89
C LEU A 66 1.67 -8.14 1.69
N SER A 67 0.38 -8.08 1.39
CA SER A 67 -0.57 -9.12 1.75
C SER A 67 -0.33 -10.32 0.84
N TYR A 68 -0.47 -11.54 1.36
CA TYR A 68 -0.27 -12.78 0.60
C TYR A 68 -1.51 -13.67 0.64
N PRO A 69 -1.77 -14.46 -0.42
CA PRO A 69 -2.96 -15.29 -0.48
C PRO A 69 -3.00 -16.32 0.65
N PRO A 70 -4.18 -16.63 1.18
CA PRO A 70 -4.34 -17.71 2.14
C PRO A 70 -3.89 -19.05 1.54
N LYS A 71 -3.42 -19.96 2.41
CA LYS A 71 -2.88 -21.28 2.02
C LYS A 71 -3.83 -22.07 1.12
N VAL A 72 -5.15 -21.91 1.28
CA VAL A 72 -6.18 -22.57 0.47
C VAL A 72 -6.03 -22.25 -1.03
N ILE A 73 -5.68 -21.00 -1.38
CA ILE A 73 -5.43 -20.59 -2.77
C ILE A 73 -4.09 -21.18 -3.27
N LEU A 74 -3.05 -21.11 -2.44
CA LEU A 74 -1.71 -21.58 -2.79
C LEU A 74 -1.66 -23.11 -2.99
N THR A 75 -2.46 -23.86 -2.24
CA THR A 75 -2.45 -25.34 -2.25
C THR A 75 -2.98 -25.91 -3.58
N LYS A 76 -3.95 -25.25 -4.22
CA LYS A 76 -4.49 -25.71 -5.52
C LYS A 76 -3.55 -25.45 -6.72
N ARG A 77 -2.34 -24.90 -6.50
CA ARG A 77 -1.33 -24.58 -7.54
C ARG A 77 -1.89 -23.84 -8.76
N ASN A 78 -2.88 -22.97 -8.55
CA ASN A 78 -3.44 -22.14 -9.62
C ASN A 78 -2.76 -20.77 -9.60
N TYR A 79 -1.81 -20.57 -10.51
CA TYR A 79 -1.03 -19.33 -10.57
C TYR A 79 -1.85 -18.14 -11.05
N ASP A 80 -2.85 -18.32 -11.91
CA ASP A 80 -3.77 -17.25 -12.32
C ASP A 80 -4.49 -16.67 -11.10
N HIS A 81 -5.03 -17.55 -10.25
CA HIS A 81 -5.75 -17.16 -9.04
C HIS A 81 -4.82 -16.49 -8.01
N THR A 82 -3.61 -17.02 -7.88
CA THR A 82 -2.56 -16.46 -7.02
C THR A 82 -2.18 -15.04 -7.46
N ILE A 83 -1.97 -14.85 -8.77
CA ILE A 83 -1.61 -13.55 -9.35
C ILE A 83 -2.76 -12.56 -9.17
N LEU A 84 -4.00 -12.95 -9.49
CA LEU A 84 -5.19 -12.11 -9.34
C LEU A 84 -5.39 -11.64 -7.90
N TRP A 85 -5.22 -12.53 -6.92
CA TRP A 85 -5.31 -12.18 -5.50
C TRP A 85 -4.23 -11.16 -5.14
N MET A 86 -2.99 -11.37 -5.57
CA MET A 86 -1.88 -10.48 -5.25
C MET A 86 -2.09 -9.07 -5.79
N VAL A 87 -2.48 -8.93 -7.06
CA VAL A 87 -2.69 -7.61 -7.67
C VAL A 87 -3.93 -6.89 -7.12
N TYR A 88 -4.94 -7.63 -6.68
CA TYR A 88 -6.13 -7.05 -6.05
C TYR A 88 -5.81 -6.46 -4.67
N ASN A 89 -5.12 -7.23 -3.82
CA ASN A 89 -4.94 -6.88 -2.40
C ASN A 89 -3.76 -5.93 -2.13
N ASN A 90 -2.87 -5.69 -3.10
CA ASN A 90 -1.63 -4.91 -2.88
C ASN A 90 -1.53 -3.60 -3.67
N ASN A 91 -2.64 -3.13 -4.27
CA ASN A 91 -2.75 -1.99 -5.20
C ASN A 91 -1.96 -2.15 -6.51
N TYR A 92 -0.70 -2.55 -6.43
CA TYR A 92 0.15 -2.93 -7.54
C TYR A 92 1.22 -3.92 -7.08
N CYS A 93 1.63 -4.83 -7.96
CA CYS A 93 2.72 -5.77 -7.71
C CYS A 93 3.85 -5.60 -8.73
N LYS A 94 5.08 -5.86 -8.32
CA LYS A 94 6.25 -5.97 -9.20
C LYS A 94 6.51 -7.43 -9.52
N TRP A 95 7.23 -7.68 -10.61
CA TRP A 95 7.61 -9.05 -11.01
C TRP A 95 8.30 -9.83 -9.89
N ALA A 96 9.20 -9.17 -9.14
CA ALA A 96 9.93 -9.78 -8.04
C ALA A 96 9.02 -10.25 -6.89
N ASP A 97 7.87 -9.62 -6.70
CA ASP A 97 6.94 -9.91 -5.60
C ASP A 97 6.31 -11.31 -5.74
N PHE A 98 6.24 -11.84 -6.97
CA PHE A 98 5.71 -13.18 -7.26
C PHE A 98 6.76 -14.29 -7.16
N LEU A 99 8.05 -13.93 -7.26
CA LEU A 99 9.18 -14.86 -7.19
C LEU A 99 9.63 -15.10 -5.74
N ALA A 100 9.30 -14.17 -4.84
CA ALA A 100 9.61 -14.27 -3.42
C ALA A 100 8.68 -15.25 -2.68
N GLU A 101 9.15 -15.77 -1.55
CA GLU A 101 8.28 -16.50 -0.62
C GLU A 101 7.17 -15.58 -0.07
N PRO A 102 5.96 -16.12 0.18
CA PRO A 102 5.55 -17.52 0.16
C PRO A 102 5.05 -18.05 -1.20
N LEU A 103 5.09 -17.24 -2.26
CA LEU A 103 4.51 -17.59 -3.56
C LEU A 103 5.44 -18.48 -4.40
N SER A 104 6.72 -18.11 -4.47
CA SER A 104 7.78 -18.83 -5.16
C SER A 104 7.38 -19.36 -6.54
N ILE A 105 6.65 -18.56 -7.33
CA ILE A 105 6.18 -18.95 -8.66
C ILE A 105 7.38 -19.01 -9.60
N ASN A 106 7.55 -20.10 -10.34
CA ASN A 106 8.65 -20.18 -11.30
C ASN A 106 8.47 -19.15 -12.44
N GLN A 107 9.59 -18.64 -12.98
CA GLN A 107 9.55 -17.56 -13.98
C GLN A 107 8.75 -17.94 -15.24
N SER A 108 8.86 -19.19 -15.70
CA SER A 108 8.15 -19.69 -16.89
C SER A 108 6.64 -19.69 -16.72
N SER A 109 6.14 -20.12 -15.55
CA SER A 109 4.72 -20.17 -15.23
C SER A 109 4.20 -18.77 -14.98
N LEU A 110 4.95 -17.93 -14.28
CA LEU A 110 4.58 -16.54 -14.06
C LEU A 110 4.41 -15.81 -15.40
N SER A 111 5.34 -15.98 -16.35
CA SER A 111 5.22 -15.36 -17.67
C SER A 111 4.02 -15.88 -18.46
N LYS A 112 3.79 -17.19 -18.46
CA LYS A 112 2.65 -17.79 -19.17
C LYS A 112 1.32 -17.27 -18.62
N ASN A 113 1.13 -17.35 -17.31
CA ASN A 113 -0.12 -16.96 -16.63
C ASN A 113 -0.33 -15.44 -16.69
N MET A 114 0.72 -14.64 -16.48
CA MET A 114 0.61 -13.18 -16.60
C MET A 114 0.23 -12.74 -18.01
N ASN A 115 0.79 -13.36 -19.05
CA ASN A 115 0.40 -13.06 -20.44
C ASN A 115 -1.06 -13.43 -20.73
N ILE A 116 -1.56 -14.55 -20.18
CA ILE A 116 -2.97 -14.92 -20.29
C ILE A 116 -3.86 -13.88 -19.60
N LEU A 117 -3.50 -13.46 -18.39
CA LEU A 117 -4.25 -12.47 -17.62
C LEU A 117 -4.25 -11.09 -18.28
N MET A 118 -3.13 -10.67 -18.88
CA MET A 118 -3.05 -9.43 -19.67
C MET A 118 -3.85 -9.54 -20.97
N GLY A 119 -3.78 -10.68 -21.67
CA GLY A 119 -4.54 -10.91 -22.90
C GLY A 119 -6.06 -10.95 -22.70
N LYS A 120 -6.51 -11.34 -21.50
CA LYS A 120 -7.92 -11.24 -21.06
C LYS A 120 -8.28 -9.89 -20.45
N GLU A 121 -7.36 -8.93 -20.49
CA GLU A 121 -7.47 -7.60 -19.88
C GLU A 121 -7.75 -7.60 -18.39
N PHE A 122 -7.43 -8.68 -17.65
CA PHE A 122 -7.64 -8.74 -16.19
C PHE A 122 -6.55 -8.01 -15.41
N VAL A 123 -5.35 -7.94 -15.99
CA VAL A 123 -4.18 -7.27 -15.43
C VAL A 123 -3.60 -6.33 -16.47
N LEU A 124 -3.22 -5.12 -16.05
CA LEU A 124 -2.47 -4.17 -16.85
C LEU A 124 -1.06 -4.01 -16.31
N LYS A 125 -0.14 -3.71 -17.23
CA LYS A 125 1.26 -3.43 -16.91
C LYS A 125 1.56 -1.97 -17.21
N GLU A 126 1.88 -1.21 -16.17
CA GLU A 126 2.23 0.21 -16.24
C GLU A 126 3.53 0.43 -15.48
N ASN A 127 4.54 1.05 -16.08
CA ASN A 127 5.80 1.38 -15.39
C ASN A 127 6.49 0.20 -14.65
N LYS A 128 6.42 -1.01 -15.20
CA LYS A 128 6.91 -2.28 -14.58
C LYS A 128 6.13 -2.72 -13.33
N GLU A 129 4.95 -2.16 -13.12
CA GLU A 129 3.99 -2.53 -12.08
C GLU A 129 2.77 -3.19 -12.73
N TYR A 130 2.22 -4.19 -12.04
CA TYR A 130 1.04 -4.94 -12.46
C TYR A 130 -0.14 -4.53 -11.61
N ARG A 131 -1.23 -4.10 -12.26
CA ARG A 131 -2.44 -3.58 -11.62
C ARG A 131 -3.67 -4.34 -12.12
N ILE A 132 -4.65 -4.52 -11.26
CA ILE A 132 -5.90 -5.18 -11.64
C ILE A 132 -6.83 -4.20 -12.36
N THR A 133 -7.50 -4.67 -13.41
CA THR A 133 -8.51 -3.89 -14.15
C THR A 133 -9.91 -4.08 -13.57
N ARG A 134 -10.90 -3.38 -14.13
CA ARG A 134 -12.31 -3.58 -13.78
C ARG A 134 -12.80 -5.00 -14.11
N SER A 135 -12.43 -5.54 -15.28
CA SER A 135 -12.76 -6.92 -15.66
C SER A 135 -12.04 -7.94 -14.77
N GLY A 136 -10.78 -7.66 -14.42
CA GLY A 136 -10.00 -8.46 -13.46
C GLY A 136 -10.64 -8.52 -12.07
N LYS A 137 -11.18 -7.41 -11.56
CA LYS A 137 -11.91 -7.39 -10.28
C LYS A 137 -13.16 -8.28 -10.31
N SER A 138 -13.90 -8.28 -11.44
CA SER A 138 -15.05 -9.17 -11.61
C SER A 138 -14.63 -10.64 -11.61
N GLN A 139 -13.52 -10.97 -12.27
CA GLN A 139 -12.99 -12.33 -12.25
C GLN A 139 -12.40 -12.75 -10.91
N TYR A 140 -11.74 -11.85 -10.20
CA TYR A 140 -11.32 -12.09 -8.83
C TYR A 140 -12.53 -12.43 -7.93
N SER A 141 -13.65 -11.73 -8.09
CA SER A 141 -14.88 -12.01 -7.33
C SER A 141 -15.43 -13.41 -7.65
N LYS A 142 -15.42 -13.81 -8.92
CA LYS A 142 -15.78 -15.18 -9.33
C LYS A 142 -14.78 -16.21 -8.80
N MET A 143 -13.49 -15.90 -8.86
CA MET A 143 -12.41 -16.74 -8.33
C MET A 143 -12.65 -17.09 -6.86
N LEU A 144 -13.02 -16.11 -6.03
CA LEU A 144 -13.24 -16.31 -4.59
C LEU A 144 -14.34 -17.36 -4.31
N SER A 145 -15.39 -17.43 -5.13
CA SER A 145 -16.43 -18.45 -5.00
C SER A 145 -15.95 -19.90 -5.20
N PHE A 146 -14.80 -20.13 -5.85
CA PHE A 146 -14.25 -21.49 -6.04
C PHE A 146 -13.46 -22.03 -4.85
N TYR A 147 -13.24 -21.20 -3.82
CA TYR A 147 -12.41 -21.53 -2.68
C TYR A 147 -13.15 -21.57 -1.35
N ASP A 148 -14.47 -21.37 -1.33
CA ASP A 148 -15.27 -21.17 -0.12
C ASP A 148 -14.63 -20.16 0.85
N LEU A 149 -13.86 -19.21 0.30
CA LEU A 149 -13.32 -18.05 1.01
C LEU A 149 -14.46 -17.05 1.07
N ASP A 150 -15.31 -17.27 2.07
CA ASP A 150 -16.74 -17.18 1.92
C ASP A 150 -17.22 -15.75 1.68
N ARG A 151 -18.11 -15.61 0.70
CA ARG A 151 -18.95 -14.41 0.51
C ARG A 151 -19.68 -14.09 1.81
N GLN A 152 -20.00 -15.12 2.62
CA GLN A 152 -20.56 -15.00 3.96
C GLN A 152 -19.61 -14.30 4.94
N SER A 153 -18.32 -14.65 5.00
CA SER A 153 -17.37 -14.04 5.94
C SER A 153 -17.01 -12.60 5.55
N ILE A 154 -16.91 -12.30 4.25
CA ILE A 154 -16.77 -10.93 3.76
C ILE A 154 -18.05 -10.14 4.06
N LEU A 155 -19.23 -10.71 3.81
CA LEU A 155 -20.50 -10.08 4.14
C LEU A 155 -20.69 -9.92 5.65
N GLU A 156 -20.23 -10.85 6.49
CA GLU A 156 -20.29 -10.79 7.95
C GLU A 156 -19.30 -9.77 8.51
N GLU A 157 -18.08 -9.72 7.99
CA GLU A 157 -17.08 -8.70 8.38
C GLU A 157 -17.55 -7.31 7.93
N GLU A 158 -18.05 -7.16 6.71
CA GLU A 158 -18.62 -5.91 6.21
C GLU A 158 -19.93 -5.56 6.94
N SER A 159 -20.81 -6.51 7.23
CA SER A 159 -22.02 -6.27 8.05
C SER A 159 -21.66 -5.88 9.47
N LYS A 160 -20.60 -6.47 10.04
CA LYS A 160 -20.07 -6.11 11.35
C LYS A 160 -19.44 -4.71 11.33
N ARG A 161 -18.69 -4.36 10.29
CA ARG A 161 -18.18 -2.99 10.08
C ARG A 161 -19.30 -1.98 9.92
N ILE A 162 -20.34 -2.31 9.14
CA ILE A 162 -21.53 -1.46 8.95
C ILE A 162 -22.29 -1.33 10.27
N ALA A 163 -22.44 -2.41 11.04
CA ALA A 163 -23.10 -2.39 12.34
C ALA A 163 -22.29 -1.56 13.35
N ASP A 164 -20.98 -1.76 13.43
CA ASP A 164 -20.08 -0.98 14.30
C ASP A 164 -20.08 0.50 13.90
N LEU A 165 -20.05 0.79 12.59
CA LEU A 165 -20.14 2.16 12.08
C LEU A 165 -21.50 2.78 12.39
N THR A 166 -22.59 2.03 12.25
CA THR A 166 -23.95 2.49 12.55
C THR A 166 -24.11 2.74 14.06
N ASN A 167 -23.56 1.89 14.91
CA ASN A 167 -23.55 2.08 16.36
C ASN A 167 -22.74 3.32 16.73
N LYS A 168 -21.49 3.44 16.24
CA LYS A 168 -20.64 4.63 16.46
C LYS A 168 -21.33 5.91 15.98
N THR A 169 -21.93 5.89 14.80
CA THR A 169 -22.60 7.06 14.21
C THR A 169 -23.87 7.42 14.97
N THR A 170 -24.64 6.43 15.42
CA THR A 170 -25.83 6.65 16.27
C THR A 170 -25.42 7.26 17.61
N THR A 171 -24.42 6.70 18.29
CA THR A 171 -23.90 7.25 19.55
C THR A 171 -23.36 8.67 19.37
N PHE A 172 -22.67 8.95 18.25
CA PHE A 172 -22.20 10.28 17.91
C PHE A 172 -23.36 11.26 17.66
N PHE A 173 -24.39 10.86 16.92
CA PHE A 173 -25.58 11.68 16.72
C PHE A 173 -26.34 11.95 18.02
N GLU A 174 -26.39 10.98 18.94
CA GLU A 174 -27.00 11.14 20.25
C GLU A 174 -26.16 12.08 21.15
N SER A 175 -24.84 11.88 21.21
CA SER A 175 -23.95 12.69 22.05
C SER A 175 -23.92 14.16 21.62
N PHE A 176 -24.07 14.42 20.31
CA PHE A 176 -24.08 15.77 19.74
C PHE A 176 -25.48 16.29 19.38
N GLN A 177 -26.54 15.55 19.75
CA GLN A 177 -27.94 15.89 19.52
C GLN A 177 -28.30 16.23 18.06
N ILE A 178 -27.69 15.53 17.09
CA ILE A 178 -27.89 15.76 15.66
C ILE A 178 -29.19 15.05 15.22
N LYS A 179 -30.28 15.80 15.11
CA LYS A 179 -31.61 15.26 14.75
C LYS A 179 -32.00 15.43 13.29
N GLU A 180 -31.33 16.32 12.55
CA GLU A 180 -31.70 16.63 11.17
C GLU A 180 -31.29 15.53 10.19
N ARG A 181 -32.28 14.91 9.55
CA ARG A 181 -32.06 13.81 8.58
C ARG A 181 -31.14 14.20 7.42
N ASN A 182 -31.22 15.44 6.94
CA ASN A 182 -30.39 15.91 5.83
C ASN A 182 -28.90 15.98 6.20
N ILE A 183 -28.60 16.44 7.42
CA ILE A 183 -27.23 16.50 7.96
C ILE A 183 -26.73 15.08 8.21
N GLN A 184 -27.55 14.22 8.83
CA GLN A 184 -27.21 12.81 9.08
C GLN A 184 -26.87 12.08 7.77
N PHE A 185 -27.68 12.25 6.72
CA PHE A 185 -27.44 11.62 5.43
C PHE A 185 -26.13 12.07 4.79
N ARG A 186 -25.84 13.37 4.81
CA ARG A 186 -24.59 13.93 4.26
C ARG A 186 -23.37 13.45 5.04
N PHE A 187 -23.47 13.43 6.37
CA PHE A 187 -22.44 12.88 7.25
C PHE A 187 -22.15 11.42 6.90
N LEU A 188 -23.17 10.58 6.86
CA LEU A 188 -23.04 9.15 6.53
C LEU A 188 -22.40 8.94 5.15
N ASN A 189 -22.85 9.68 4.13
CA ASN A 189 -22.25 9.60 2.79
C ASN A 189 -20.77 10.01 2.79
N SER A 190 -20.38 10.95 3.66
CA SER A 190 -19.00 11.42 3.78
C SER A 190 -18.13 10.37 4.49
N VAL A 191 -18.62 9.77 5.57
CA VAL A 191 -17.93 8.70 6.31
C VAL A 191 -17.74 7.45 5.44
N LEU A 192 -18.75 7.09 4.62
CA LEU A 192 -18.66 5.93 3.72
C LEU A 192 -17.64 6.13 2.59
N ARG A 193 -17.35 7.38 2.21
CA ARG A 193 -16.40 7.70 1.12
C ARG A 193 -14.98 7.95 1.63
N LEU A 194 -14.84 8.45 2.86
CA LEU A 194 -13.58 8.88 3.45
C LEU A 194 -13.21 7.94 4.60
N GLU A 195 -12.30 7.03 4.32
CA GLU A 195 -11.76 6.10 5.33
C GLU A 195 -10.77 6.83 6.25
N TYR A 196 -11.02 6.80 7.56
CA TYR A 196 -10.13 7.37 8.58
C TYR A 196 -8.70 6.83 8.49
N ASP A 197 -8.52 5.55 8.13
CA ASP A 197 -7.21 4.91 7.99
C ASP A 197 -6.26 5.63 7.02
N LYS A 198 -6.80 6.31 6.00
CA LYS A 198 -6.02 7.08 5.04
C LYS A 198 -5.50 8.40 5.61
N ILE A 199 -6.17 8.93 6.63
CA ILE A 199 -5.93 10.26 7.21
C ILE A 199 -5.30 10.17 8.61
N LYS A 200 -5.31 8.99 9.23
CA LYS A 200 -4.64 8.65 10.49
C LYS A 200 -3.20 9.17 10.65
N PRO A 201 -2.35 9.25 9.60
CA PRO A 201 -1.01 9.86 9.73
C PRO A 201 -1.03 11.36 10.05
N VAL A 202 -2.11 12.04 9.69
CA VAL A 202 -2.29 13.49 9.83
C VAL A 202 -3.19 13.82 11.02
N LEU A 203 -4.27 13.06 11.21
CA LEU A 203 -5.26 13.27 12.25
C LEU A 203 -5.27 12.09 13.22
N LYS A 204 -4.74 12.31 14.42
CA LYS A 204 -4.50 11.24 15.42
C LYS A 204 -5.77 10.81 16.16
N ASP A 205 -6.80 11.65 16.17
CA ASP A 205 -8.07 11.38 16.85
C ASP A 205 -9.18 11.08 15.82
N GLU A 206 -9.87 9.96 16.02
CA GLU A 206 -11.02 9.54 15.21
C GLU A 206 -12.24 10.41 15.53
N ASP A 207 -12.35 10.97 16.74
CA ASP A 207 -13.44 11.86 17.12
C ASP A 207 -13.36 13.21 16.37
N ASP A 208 -12.16 13.79 16.29
CA ASP A 208 -11.94 15.03 15.53
C ASP A 208 -12.20 14.82 14.03
N PHE A 209 -11.91 13.63 13.50
CA PHE A 209 -12.25 13.26 12.13
C PHE A 209 -13.76 13.34 11.90
N HIS A 210 -14.56 12.72 12.77
CA HIS A 210 -16.01 12.78 12.68
C HIS A 210 -16.53 14.21 12.85
N LYS A 211 -15.99 15.00 13.78
CA LYS A 211 -16.38 16.41 13.93
C LYS A 211 -16.10 17.25 12.66
N ILE A 212 -14.99 17.03 11.98
CA ILE A 212 -14.70 17.68 10.69
C ILE A 212 -15.74 17.29 9.63
N LEU A 213 -16.08 16.00 9.54
CA LEU A 213 -17.10 15.54 8.60
C LEU A 213 -18.48 16.13 8.92
N LEU A 214 -18.81 16.29 10.20
CA LEU A 214 -20.02 16.96 10.65
C LEU A 214 -20.03 18.43 10.23
N PHE A 215 -18.92 19.14 10.39
CA PHE A 215 -18.80 20.53 9.93
C PHE A 215 -19.10 20.66 8.43
N LEU A 216 -18.55 19.76 7.62
CA LEU A 216 -18.80 19.74 6.17
C LEU A 216 -20.26 19.40 5.84
N ALA A 217 -20.88 18.50 6.59
CA ALA A 217 -22.27 18.14 6.40
C ALA A 217 -23.24 19.30 6.72
N MET A 218 -22.94 20.07 7.78
CA MET A 218 -23.69 21.25 8.19
C MET A 218 -23.52 22.42 7.21
N ASN A 219 -22.31 22.63 6.70
CA ASN A 219 -21.98 23.75 5.79
C ASN A 219 -22.07 23.38 4.30
N HIS A 220 -22.86 22.38 3.95
CA HIS A 220 -23.04 22.01 2.55
C HIS A 220 -23.60 23.20 1.75
N PRO A 221 -23.19 23.41 0.48
CA PRO A 221 -23.65 24.52 -0.35
C PRO A 221 -25.17 24.68 -0.50
N ASN A 222 -25.93 23.63 -0.19
CA ASN A 222 -27.39 23.59 -0.34
C ASN A 222 -28.11 24.16 0.89
N VAL A 223 -27.39 24.49 1.96
CA VAL A 223 -27.95 25.12 3.18
C VAL A 223 -27.72 26.63 3.16
N TYR A 224 -26.99 27.16 2.16
CA TYR A 224 -26.77 28.59 2.03
C TYR A 224 -28.11 29.37 1.95
N PRO A 225 -28.28 30.47 2.71
CA PRO A 225 -27.24 31.21 3.45
C PRO A 225 -27.04 30.77 4.90
N GLU A 226 -27.74 29.75 5.38
CA GLU A 226 -27.64 29.25 6.75
C GLU A 226 -26.41 28.34 6.88
N TYR A 227 -25.30 28.89 7.39
CA TYR A 227 -24.06 28.18 7.63
C TYR A 227 -23.58 28.43 9.07
N ILE A 228 -22.82 27.49 9.62
CA ILE A 228 -22.21 27.64 10.94
C ILE A 228 -20.74 28.03 10.77
N SER A 229 -20.33 29.12 11.42
CA SER A 229 -18.93 29.54 11.40
C SER A 229 -18.04 28.48 12.06
N THR A 230 -16.76 28.46 11.70
CA THR A 230 -15.77 27.58 12.34
C THR A 230 -15.67 27.82 13.84
N GLU A 231 -15.80 29.08 14.27
CA GLU A 231 -15.71 29.51 15.66
C GLU A 231 -16.92 29.04 16.48
N ASP A 232 -18.13 29.18 15.92
CA ASP A 232 -19.36 28.73 16.58
C ASP A 232 -19.43 27.20 16.63
N PHE A 233 -18.98 26.53 15.58
CA PHE A 233 -18.90 25.07 15.55
C PHE A 233 -17.88 24.53 16.56
N SER A 234 -16.69 25.13 16.64
CA SER A 234 -15.65 24.77 17.61
C SER A 234 -16.13 24.98 19.05
N LYS A 235 -16.79 26.10 19.36
CA LYS A 235 -17.39 26.35 20.68
C LYS A 235 -18.48 25.34 21.02
N LYS A 236 -19.33 25.01 20.05
CA LYS A 236 -20.49 24.12 20.26
C LYS A 236 -20.09 22.66 20.45
N TYR A 237 -19.07 22.19 19.75
CA TYR A 237 -18.69 20.77 19.72
C TYR A 237 -17.28 20.47 20.27
N GLY A 238 -16.60 21.46 20.82
CA GLY A 238 -15.36 21.30 21.58
C GLY A 238 -14.17 20.83 20.74
N ILE A 239 -13.97 21.42 19.56
CA ILE A 239 -12.78 21.20 18.73
C ILE A 239 -11.75 22.25 19.11
N LYS A 240 -10.60 21.83 19.64
CA LYS A 240 -9.48 22.73 19.97
C LYS A 240 -8.62 23.03 18.75
#